data_AF-A0A1S8THR1-F1
#
_entry.id   AF-A0A1S8THR1-F1
#
_cell.length_a   1.000
_cell.length_b   1.000
_cell.length_c   1.000
_cell.angle_alpha   90.00
_cell.angle_beta   90.00
_cell.angle_gamma   90.00
#
_symmetry.space_group_name_H-M   'P 1'
#
loop_
_entity.id
_entity.type
_entity.pdbx_description
1 polymer ?
#
loop_
_entity_poly.entity_id
_entity_poly.type
_entity_poly.pdbx_seq_one_letter_code
_entity_poly.pdbx_strand_id
1 'polypeptide(L)'
;MSWNCAVWHSNCVKSKEEAEKLYLKLCEGDTSLIGPTQRTQEFYEELTAKHPEIDDINEDEVGDLDLCPWSVTFDKSEGHIIMSCEFSKAEYINTLIKEFAKKYGLSFYEPQNNTFVL
;
A
#
# COMPACT_ATOMS: atom_id res chain seq x y z
N MET A 1 -11.45 -9.49 -9.69
CA MET A 1 -11.45 -8.07 -9.27
C MET A 1 -10.37 -7.95 -8.23
N SER A 2 -9.48 -6.96 -8.32
CA SER A 2 -8.42 -6.77 -7.32
C SER A 2 -8.89 -5.83 -6.20
N TRP A 3 -8.27 -5.99 -5.03
CA TRP A 3 -8.39 -5.07 -3.91
C TRP A 3 -7.14 -4.19 -3.87
N ASN A 4 -7.31 -2.89 -3.61
CA ASN A 4 -6.22 -1.91 -3.64
C ASN A 4 -6.16 -1.19 -2.30
N CYS A 5 -4.96 -0.79 -1.90
CA CYS A 5 -4.79 0.20 -0.86
C CYS A 5 -3.54 1.01 -1.09
N ALA A 6 -3.41 2.09 -0.32
CA ALA A 6 -2.25 2.93 -0.34
C ALA A 6 -1.85 3.33 1.07
N VAL A 7 -0.54 3.47 1.27
CA VAL A 7 0.04 4.07 2.45
C VAL A 7 0.92 5.23 2.06
N TRP A 8 0.95 6.26 2.91
CA TRP A 8 1.83 7.40 2.74
C TRP A 8 2.04 8.09 4.08
N HIS A 9 3.10 8.88 4.17
CA HIS A 9 3.28 9.80 5.28
C HIS A 9 2.78 11.20 4.88
N SER A 10 1.69 11.65 5.49
CA SER A 10 1.19 13.01 5.25
C SER A 10 0.66 13.67 6.51
N ASN A 11 1.15 14.88 6.79
CA ASN A 11 0.61 15.73 7.83
C ASN A 11 -0.56 16.59 7.35
N CYS A 12 -0.81 16.69 6.04
CA CYS A 12 -1.82 17.57 5.47
C CYS A 12 -3.15 16.86 5.16
N VAL A 13 -3.15 15.53 4.97
CA VAL A 13 -4.39 14.77 4.77
C VAL A 13 -5.03 14.47 6.12
N LYS A 14 -6.26 14.95 6.34
CA LYS A 14 -7.02 14.80 7.60
C LYS A 14 -8.42 14.25 7.39
N SER A 15 -8.89 14.14 6.15
CA SER A 15 -10.21 13.58 5.83
C SER A 15 -10.14 12.49 4.75
N LYS A 16 -11.24 11.73 4.63
CA LYS A 16 -11.42 10.73 3.58
C LYS A 16 -11.39 11.35 2.18
N GLU A 17 -12.02 12.50 2.02
CA GLU A 17 -12.10 13.22 0.74
C GLU A 17 -10.72 13.74 0.30
N GLU A 18 -9.89 14.17 1.26
CA GLU A 18 -8.50 14.56 0.99
C GLU A 18 -7.63 13.34 0.63
N ALA A 19 -7.84 12.22 1.33
CA ALA A 19 -7.16 10.96 1.05
C ALA A 19 -7.49 10.42 -0.35
N GLU A 20 -8.76 10.47 -0.74
CA GLU A 20 -9.23 10.08 -2.07
C GLU A 20 -8.58 10.94 -3.16
N LYS A 21 -8.57 12.27 -2.99
CA LYS A 21 -7.91 13.18 -3.94
C LYS A 21 -6.42 12.92 -4.07
N LEU A 22 -5.75 12.67 -2.94
CA LEU A 22 -4.32 12.33 -2.96
C LEU A 22 -4.10 10.99 -3.69
N TYR A 23 -4.88 9.96 -3.36
CA TYR A 23 -4.79 8.65 -4.00
C TYR A 23 -4.92 8.74 -5.52
N LEU A 24 -5.92 9.47 -6.02
CA LEU A 24 -6.12 9.66 -7.47
C LEU A 24 -4.91 10.33 -8.14
N LYS A 25 -4.33 11.36 -7.51
CA LYS A 25 -3.10 12.01 -8.00
C LYS A 25 -1.93 11.05 -8.06
N LEU A 26 -1.77 10.21 -7.03
CA LEU A 26 -0.70 9.22 -6.98
C LEU A 26 -0.87 8.17 -8.08
N CYS A 27 -2.09 7.70 -8.34
CA CYS A 27 -2.37 6.81 -9.49
C CYS A 27 -2.09 7.45 -10.86
N GLU A 28 -2.09 8.78 -10.97
CA GLU A 28 -1.68 9.53 -12.16
C GLU A 28 -0.16 9.78 -12.21
N GLY A 29 0.58 9.38 -11.17
CA GLY A 29 2.01 9.61 -11.01
C GLY A 29 2.38 10.99 -10.42
N ASP A 30 1.41 11.78 -9.97
CA ASP A 30 1.64 13.08 -9.33
C ASP A 30 2.00 12.90 -7.85
N THR A 31 3.30 12.80 -7.57
CA THR A 31 3.85 12.70 -6.20
C THR A 31 4.17 14.06 -5.58
N SER A 32 3.72 15.19 -6.15
CA SER A 32 4.10 16.54 -5.70
C SER A 32 3.66 16.89 -4.27
N LEU A 33 2.67 16.18 -3.73
CA LEU A 33 2.08 16.42 -2.41
C LEU A 33 2.67 15.52 -1.30
N ILE A 34 3.56 14.60 -1.65
CA ILE A 34 4.22 13.69 -0.71
C ILE A 34 5.73 13.86 -0.81
N GLY A 35 6.41 13.68 0.31
CA GLY A 35 7.86 13.73 0.39
C GLY A 35 8.45 12.39 0.80
N PRO A 36 9.75 12.17 0.54
CA PRO A 36 10.45 10.99 1.01
C PRO A 36 10.41 10.88 2.53
N THR A 37 10.19 9.68 3.05
CA THR A 37 10.31 9.43 4.49
C THR A 37 10.94 8.08 4.81
N GLN A 38 11.74 8.06 5.88
CA GLN A 38 12.31 6.82 6.42
C GLN A 38 11.21 5.82 6.81
N ARG A 39 10.05 6.31 7.27
CA ARG A 39 8.90 5.47 7.66
C ARG A 39 8.33 4.68 6.50
N THR A 40 8.19 5.30 5.33
CA THR A 40 7.74 4.62 4.11
C THR A 40 8.73 3.53 3.71
N GLN A 41 10.03 3.81 3.81
CA GLN A 41 11.07 2.83 3.52
C GLN A 41 11.06 1.65 4.50
N GLU A 42 11.04 1.90 5.81
CA GLU A 42 11.01 0.85 6.83
C GLU A 42 9.74 -0.02 6.73
N PHE A 43 8.59 0.61 6.40
CA PHE A 43 7.35 -0.12 6.10
C PHE A 43 7.55 -1.05 4.91
N TYR A 44 8.13 -0.55 3.82
CA TYR A 44 8.35 -1.31 2.60
C TYR A 44 9.24 -2.53 2.88
N GLU A 45 10.38 -2.32 3.51
CA GLU A 45 11.36 -3.37 3.82
C GLU A 45 10.76 -4.47 4.70
N GLU A 46 9.99 -4.13 5.74
CA GLU A 46 9.35 -5.14 6.58
C GLU A 46 8.22 -5.87 5.86
N LEU A 47 7.45 -5.16 5.02
CA LEU A 47 6.37 -5.78 4.25
C LEU A 47 6.92 -6.79 3.25
N THR A 48 7.94 -6.42 2.48
CA THR A 48 8.53 -7.28 1.44
C THR A 48 9.40 -8.39 2.01
N ALA A 49 9.97 -8.22 3.20
CA ALA A 49 10.59 -9.33 3.92
C ALA A 49 9.59 -10.43 4.31
N LYS A 50 8.32 -10.07 4.51
CA LYS A 50 7.24 -11.01 4.84
C LYS A 50 6.51 -11.53 3.61
N HIS A 51 6.23 -10.64 2.65
CA HIS A 51 5.52 -10.91 1.41
C HIS A 51 6.26 -10.22 0.25
N PRO A 52 7.23 -10.91 -0.38
CA PRO A 52 8.03 -10.34 -1.47
C PRO A 52 7.16 -9.79 -2.61
N GLU A 53 7.68 -8.83 -3.38
CA GLU A 53 6.97 -8.35 -4.57
C GLU A 53 6.87 -9.44 -5.64
N ILE A 54 5.88 -9.33 -6.53
CA ILE A 54 5.64 -10.34 -7.57
C ILE A 54 6.83 -10.53 -8.52
N ASP A 55 7.65 -9.50 -8.72
CA ASP A 55 8.85 -9.55 -9.56
C ASP A 55 10.07 -10.17 -8.84
N ASP A 56 9.99 -10.37 -7.53
CA ASP A 56 11.09 -10.88 -6.68
C ASP A 56 10.96 -12.38 -6.36
N ILE A 57 9.84 -13.02 -6.74
CA ILE A 57 9.60 -14.46 -6.58
C ILE A 57 9.85 -15.22 -7.89
N ASN A 58 10.06 -16.53 -7.79
CA ASN A 58 10.24 -17.34 -9.00
C ASN A 58 8.89 -17.55 -9.73
N GLU A 59 8.94 -17.75 -11.04
CA GLU A 59 7.73 -17.95 -11.87
C GLU A 59 6.87 -19.15 -11.41
N ASP A 60 7.49 -20.18 -10.82
CA ASP A 60 6.82 -21.36 -10.26
C ASP A 60 6.16 -21.12 -8.89
N GLU A 61 6.50 -20.01 -8.22
CA GLU A 61 5.89 -19.55 -6.97
C GLU A 61 4.75 -18.56 -7.23
N VAL A 62 4.60 -18.07 -8.46
CA VAL A 62 3.50 -17.18 -8.86
C VAL A 62 2.16 -17.89 -8.65
N GLY A 63 1.34 -17.32 -7.78
CA GLY A 63 0.05 -17.89 -7.37
C GLY A 63 0.08 -18.56 -5.99
N ASP A 64 1.25 -18.69 -5.35
CA ASP A 64 1.32 -18.92 -3.90
C ASP A 64 0.94 -17.62 -3.17
N LEU A 65 -0.35 -17.52 -2.86
CA LEU A 65 -0.90 -16.34 -2.21
C LEU A 65 -0.53 -16.23 -0.72
N ASP A 66 0.05 -17.27 -0.11
CA ASP A 66 0.58 -17.19 1.24
C ASP A 66 2.00 -16.57 1.23
N LEU A 67 2.77 -16.81 0.17
CA LEU A 67 4.05 -16.16 -0.08
C LEU A 67 3.88 -14.74 -0.64
N CYS A 68 3.24 -14.60 -1.80
CA CYS A 68 3.06 -13.34 -2.53
C CYS A 68 1.56 -13.10 -2.80
N PRO A 69 0.89 -12.29 -1.96
CA PRO A 69 -0.53 -11.99 -2.12
C PRO A 69 -0.80 -10.95 -3.23
N TRP A 70 0.26 -10.34 -3.79
CA TRP A 70 0.16 -9.22 -4.71
C TRP A 70 -0.24 -9.65 -6.11
N SER A 71 -1.11 -8.89 -6.74
CA SER A 71 -1.53 -9.13 -8.13
C SER A 71 -0.67 -8.37 -9.14
N VAL A 72 0.15 -7.43 -8.66
CA VAL A 72 1.01 -6.54 -9.46
C VAL A 72 2.05 -5.91 -8.53
N THR A 73 3.22 -5.60 -9.09
CA THR A 73 4.30 -4.85 -8.46
C THR A 73 3.80 -3.54 -7.87
N PHE A 74 4.38 -3.08 -6.77
CA PHE A 74 3.90 -1.88 -6.10
C PHE A 74 4.12 -0.64 -6.97
N ASP A 75 3.10 0.21 -7.06
CA ASP A 75 3.29 1.57 -7.52
C ASP A 75 3.75 2.40 -6.32
N LYS A 76 5.03 2.80 -6.33
CA LYS A 76 5.69 3.34 -5.15
C LYS A 76 6.64 4.48 -5.49
N SER A 77 6.83 5.35 -4.50
CA SER A 77 7.94 6.30 -4.43
C SER A 77 8.49 6.34 -3.00
N GLU A 78 9.48 7.18 -2.75
CA GLU A 78 10.01 7.37 -1.40
C GLU A 78 8.96 7.89 -0.38
N GLY A 79 7.80 8.39 -0.85
CA GLY A 79 6.74 8.97 -0.02
C GLY A 79 5.44 8.17 0.06
N HIS A 80 5.22 7.19 -0.82
CA HIS A 80 3.99 6.39 -0.85
C HIS A 80 4.21 5.01 -1.44
N ILE A 81 3.27 4.12 -1.14
CA ILE A 81 3.19 2.78 -1.71
C ILE A 81 1.72 2.47 -1.96
N ILE A 82 1.37 2.15 -3.21
CA ILE A 82 0.08 1.62 -3.64
C ILE A 82 0.26 0.13 -3.92
N MET A 83 -0.62 -0.67 -3.32
CA MET A 83 -0.58 -2.12 -3.36
C MET A 83 -1.88 -2.65 -3.91
N SER A 84 -1.79 -3.73 -4.69
CA SER A 84 -2.94 -4.46 -5.21
C SER A 84 -2.79 -5.95 -4.88
N CYS A 85 -3.87 -6.58 -4.42
CA CYS A 85 -3.90 -8.01 -4.15
C CYS A 85 -5.18 -8.65 -4.68
N GLU A 86 -5.16 -9.97 -4.77
CA GLU A 86 -6.35 -10.76 -5.06
C GLU A 86 -7.41 -10.60 -3.96
N PHE A 87 -8.69 -10.53 -4.34
CA PHE A 87 -9.77 -10.26 -3.39
C PHE A 87 -9.89 -11.33 -2.29
N SER A 88 -9.48 -12.57 -2.59
CA SER A 88 -9.42 -13.68 -1.62
C SER A 88 -8.46 -13.42 -0.46
N LYS A 89 -7.48 -12.52 -0.62
CA LYS A 89 -6.52 -12.12 0.42
C LYS A 89 -6.81 -10.75 1.02
N ALA A 90 -7.80 -10.01 0.49
CA ALA A 90 -8.09 -8.64 0.89
C ALA A 90 -8.29 -8.48 2.40
N GLU A 91 -9.00 -9.39 3.08
CA GLU A 91 -9.24 -9.29 4.53
C GLU A 91 -7.95 -9.37 5.36
N TYR A 92 -7.09 -10.35 5.03
CA TYR A 92 -5.79 -10.54 5.67
C TYR A 92 -4.86 -9.34 5.39
N ILE A 93 -4.75 -8.94 4.13
CA ILE A 93 -3.88 -7.84 3.72
C ILE A 93 -4.35 -6.51 4.28
N ASN A 94 -5.65 -6.22 4.25
CA ASN A 94 -6.21 -5.01 4.84
C ASN A 94 -5.83 -4.89 6.33
N THR A 95 -5.94 -5.99 7.08
CA THR A 95 -5.55 -6.05 8.50
C THR A 95 -4.05 -5.81 8.67
N LEU A 96 -3.21 -6.55 7.93
CA LEU A 96 -1.75 -6.44 7.99
C LEU A 96 -1.26 -5.03 7.67
N ILE A 97 -1.75 -4.44 6.58
CA ILE A 97 -1.33 -3.11 6.14
C ILE A 97 -1.77 -2.04 7.13
N LYS A 98 -2.96 -2.14 7.73
CA LYS A 98 -3.39 -1.21 8.79
C LYS A 98 -2.51 -1.31 10.03
N GLU A 99 -2.11 -2.52 10.44
CA GLU A 99 -1.20 -2.71 11.57
C GLU A 99 0.18 -2.11 11.30
N PHE A 100 0.71 -2.33 10.10
CA PHE A 100 2.00 -1.78 9.69
C PHE A 100 1.95 -0.27 9.54
N ALA A 101 0.92 0.27 8.89
CA ALA A 101 0.72 1.71 8.76
C ALA A 101 0.69 2.38 10.15
N LYS A 102 -0.04 1.80 11.10
CA LYS A 102 -0.05 2.26 12.49
C LYS A 102 1.34 2.16 13.15
N LYS A 103 2.06 1.06 12.96
CA LYS A 103 3.42 0.85 13.51
C LYS A 103 4.39 1.94 13.05
N TYR A 104 4.36 2.30 11.76
CA TYR A 104 5.28 3.28 11.17
C TYR A 104 4.74 4.71 11.18
N GLY A 105 3.51 4.94 11.65
CA GLY A 105 2.88 6.26 11.64
C GLY A 105 2.60 6.77 10.23
N LEU A 106 2.14 5.88 9.35
CA LEU A 106 1.66 6.16 8.01
C LEU A 106 0.13 6.18 8.00
N SER A 107 -0.44 7.01 7.13
CA SER A 107 -1.86 6.95 6.84
C SER A 107 -2.15 5.80 5.89
N PHE A 108 -3.35 5.23 6.02
CA PHE A 108 -3.85 4.14 5.17
C PHE A 108 -5.12 4.59 4.44
N TYR A 109 -5.22 4.25 3.16
CA TYR A 109 -6.42 4.46 2.37
C TYR A 109 -6.80 3.24 1.53
N GLU A 110 -8.08 2.91 1.52
CA GLU A 110 -8.70 1.85 0.73
C GLU A 110 -9.85 2.44 -0.08
N PRO A 111 -9.71 2.56 -1.42
CA PRO A 111 -10.71 3.20 -2.27
C PRO A 111 -12.01 2.40 -2.37
N GLN A 112 -11.97 1.06 -2.32
CA GLN A 112 -13.13 0.20 -2.53
C GLN A 112 -14.24 0.43 -1.50
N ASN A 113 -13.87 0.72 -0.25
CA ASN A 113 -14.79 0.98 0.85
C ASN A 113 -14.74 2.43 1.35
N ASN A 114 -14.00 3.31 0.66
CA ASN A 114 -13.70 4.68 1.11
C ASN A 114 -13.29 4.73 2.59
N THR A 115 -12.32 3.87 2.93
CA THR A 115 -11.79 3.75 4.30
C THR A 115 -10.47 4.48 4.38
N PHE A 116 -10.36 5.36 5.37
CA PHE A 116 -9.16 6.14 5.66
C PHE A 116 -8.82 6.02 7.14
N VAL A 117 -7.54 5.79 7.45
CA VAL A 117 -7.00 5.74 8.80
C VAL A 117 -5.75 6.62 8.85
N LEU A 118 -5.62 7.41 9.92
CA LEU A 118 -4.48 8.29 10.17
C LEU A 118 -3.33 7.57 10.85
#